data_AF-Q5BSN3-F1
#
_entry.id   AF-Q5BSN3-F1
#
_cell.length_a   1.000
_cell.length_b   1.000
_cell.length_c   1.000
_cell.angle_alpha   90.00
_cell.angle_beta   90.00
_cell.angle_gamma   90.00
#
_symmetry.space_group_name_H-M   'P 1'
#
loop_
_entity.id
_entity.type
_entity.pdbx_description
1 polymer ?
#
loop_
_entity_poly.entity_id
_entity_poly.type
_entity_poly.pdbx_seq_one_letter_code
_entity_poly.pdbx_strand_id
1 'polypeptide(L)'
;MTANQFKCLVFVCGLKSPADADVRTTIFTRIEADPHITLQSVSEECQRIVNLKHNTQMVKCHDSVEINVLHESTLQKRIVTND
;
A
#
# COMPACT_ATOMS: atom_id res chain seq x y z
N MET A 1 9.83 2.72 29.62
CA MET A 1 10.28 2.14 28.34
C MET A 1 11.03 0.85 28.65
N THR A 2 10.57 -0.29 28.12
CA THR A 2 11.24 -1.58 28.32
C THR A 2 12.44 -1.73 27.38
N ALA A 3 13.35 -2.66 27.69
CA ALA A 3 14.48 -2.96 26.81
C ALA A 3 14.02 -3.42 25.41
N ASN A 4 12.90 -4.13 25.34
CA ASN A 4 12.33 -4.57 24.06
C ASN A 4 11.74 -3.41 23.27
N GLN A 5 11.02 -2.49 23.90
CA GLN A 5 10.53 -1.27 23.23
C GLN A 5 11.69 -0.45 22.65
N PHE A 6 12.77 -0.27 23.41
CA PHE A 6 13.95 0.45 22.91
C PHE A 6 14.59 -0.24 21.70
N LYS A 7 14.77 -1.57 21.75
CA LYS A 7 15.28 -2.34 20.61
C LYS A 7 14.37 -2.20 19.37
N CYS A 8 13.05 -2.22 19.56
CA CYS A 8 12.10 -2.03 18.47
C CYS A 8 12.18 -0.62 17.87
N LEU A 9 12.39 0.41 18.70
CA LEU A 9 12.61 1.78 18.22
C LEU A 9 13.89 1.89 17.38
N VAL A 10 15.00 1.32 17.85
CA VAL A 10 16.26 1.29 17.10
C VAL A 10 16.09 0.60 15.75
N PHE A 11 15.36 -0.52 15.72
CA PHE A 11 15.04 -1.24 14.48
C PHE A 11 14.26 -0.34 13.51
N VAL A 12 13.19 0.32 13.96
CA VAL A 12 12.37 1.24 13.13
C VAL A 12 13.19 2.42 12.62
N CYS A 13 14.07 3.00 13.44
CA CYS A 13 14.98 4.06 13.03
C CYS A 13 16.00 3.62 11.96
N GLY A 14 16.26 2.32 11.85
CA GLY A 14 17.08 1.72 10.80
C GLY A 14 16.41 1.70 9.42
N LEU A 15 15.08 1.76 9.36
CA LEU A 15 14.31 1.76 8.11
C LEU A 15 14.36 3.13 7.45
N LYS A 16 15.35 3.38 6.60
CA LYS A 16 15.59 4.70 5.98
C LYS A 16 14.83 4.93 4.67
N SER A 17 14.36 3.87 3.99
CA SER A 17 13.74 4.01 2.68
C SER A 17 12.40 4.74 2.77
N PRO A 18 12.05 5.60 1.79
CA PRO A 18 10.70 6.13 1.66
C PRO A 18 9.64 5.03 1.52
N ALA A 19 10.01 3.90 0.89
CA ALA A 19 9.11 2.76 0.71
C ALA A 19 8.72 2.07 2.02
N ASP A 20 9.44 2.33 3.12
CA ASP A 20 9.18 1.79 4.45
C ASP A 20 8.39 2.76 5.34
N ALA A 21 7.94 3.91 4.81
CA ALA A 21 7.27 4.93 5.62
C ALA A 21 5.97 4.41 6.27
N ASP A 22 5.23 3.58 5.54
CA ASP A 22 4.05 2.86 6.04
C ASP A 22 4.43 1.89 7.15
N VAL A 23 5.45 1.06 6.93
CA VAL A 23 5.98 0.09 7.90
C VAL A 23 6.42 0.81 9.18
N ARG A 24 7.19 1.90 9.07
CA ARG A 24 7.63 2.71 10.22
C ARG A 24 6.44 3.22 11.03
N THR A 25 5.45 3.81 10.35
CA THR A 25 4.28 4.39 11.02
C THR A 25 3.48 3.32 11.77
N THR A 26 3.20 2.19 11.12
CA THR A 26 2.45 1.09 11.73
C THR A 26 3.17 0.47 12.94
N ILE A 27 4.48 0.26 12.84
CA ILE A 27 5.26 -0.28 13.96
C ILE A 27 5.32 0.71 15.11
N PHE A 28 5.47 2.01 14.82
CA PHE A 28 5.50 3.03 15.86
C PHE A 28 4.21 3.02 16.70
N THR A 29 3.04 2.97 16.05
CA THR A 29 1.75 2.84 16.73
C THR A 29 1.66 1.58 17.60
N ARG A 30 2.25 0.47 17.18
CA ARG A 30 2.29 -0.77 17.98
C ARG A 30 3.20 -0.66 19.20
N ILE A 31 4.37 -0.03 19.06
CA ILE A 31 5.28 0.18 20.18
C ILE A 31 4.63 1.05 21.27
N GLU A 32 3.84 2.05 20.87
CA GLU A 32 3.07 2.90 21.79
C GLU A 32 1.92 2.15 22.46
N ALA A 33 1.22 1.28 21.72
CA ALA A 33 0.05 0.54 22.23
C ALA A 33 0.40 -0.67 23.11
N ASP A 34 1.51 -1.37 22.82
CA ASP A 34 1.90 -2.60 23.52
C ASP A 34 3.22 -2.44 24.31
N PRO A 35 3.15 -2.38 25.65
CA PRO A 35 4.35 -2.29 26.50
C PRO A 35 5.19 -3.59 26.51
N HIS A 36 4.61 -4.71 26.10
CA HIS A 36 5.24 -6.03 26.04
C HIS A 36 5.73 -6.39 24.63
N ILE A 37 5.71 -5.44 23.70
CA ILE A 37 6.14 -5.66 22.31
C ILE A 37 7.54 -6.27 22.26
N THR A 38 7.75 -7.18 21.31
CA THR A 38 9.01 -7.87 21.09
C THR A 38 9.53 -7.59 19.68
N LEU A 39 10.83 -7.75 19.47
CA LEU A 39 11.40 -7.65 18.12
C LEU A 39 10.80 -8.67 17.15
N GLN A 40 10.41 -9.84 17.65
CA GLN A 40 9.78 -10.87 16.84
C GLN A 40 8.41 -10.39 16.32
N SER A 41 7.54 -9.85 17.18
CA SER A 41 6.23 -9.37 16.74
C SER A 41 6.33 -8.19 15.77
N VAL A 42 7.36 -7.34 15.93
CA VAL A 42 7.69 -6.29 14.97
C VAL A 42 8.16 -6.85 13.63
N SER A 43 8.97 -7.91 13.63
CA SER A 43 9.46 -8.54 12.39
C SER A 43 8.34 -9.24 11.63
N GLU A 44 7.45 -9.94 12.35
CA GLU A 44 6.24 -10.55 11.80
C GLU A 44 5.30 -9.48 11.22
N GLU A 45 5.22 -8.31 11.86
CA GLU A 45 4.47 -7.17 11.36
C GLU A 45 4.99 -6.67 10.03
N CYS A 46 6.31 -6.41 9.94
CA CYS A 46 6.96 -6.02 8.71
C CYS A 46 6.63 -6.99 7.58
N GLN A 47 6.77 -8.29 7.84
CA GLN A 47 6.53 -9.32 6.84
C GLN A 47 5.07 -9.32 6.37
N ARG A 48 4.11 -9.16 7.29
CA ARG A 48 2.69 -9.08 6.90
C ARG A 48 2.43 -7.86 6.01
N ILE A 49 3.01 -6.71 6.33
CA ILE A 49 2.84 -5.48 5.53
C ILE A 49 3.44 -5.68 4.13
N VAL A 50 4.63 -6.26 4.03
CA VAL A 50 5.27 -6.58 2.74
C VAL A 50 4.40 -7.53 1.92
N ASN A 51 3.90 -8.61 2.53
CA ASN A 51 3.02 -9.56 1.85
C ASN A 51 1.73 -8.89 1.37
N LEU A 52 1.15 -7.99 2.17
CA LEU A 52 -0.06 -7.25 1.80
C LEU A 52 0.21 -6.31 0.62
N LYS A 53 1.36 -5.62 0.58
CA LYS A 53 1.76 -4.77 -0.55
C LYS A 53 1.91 -5.59 -1.84
N HIS A 54 2.56 -6.75 -1.75
CA HIS A 54 2.70 -7.66 -2.89
C HIS A 54 1.34 -8.16 -3.40
N ASN A 55 0.46 -8.61 -2.49
CA ASN A 55 -0.89 -9.06 -2.86
C ASN A 55 -1.72 -7.94 -3.48
N THR A 56 -1.62 -6.71 -2.95
CA THR A 56 -2.28 -5.54 -3.52
C THR A 56 -1.78 -5.22 -4.93
N GLN A 57 -0.48 -5.37 -5.18
CA GLN A 57 0.10 -5.20 -6.51
C GLN A 57 -0.43 -6.27 -7.49
N MET A 58 -0.49 -7.54 -7.08
CA MET A 58 -1.08 -8.60 -7.91
C MET A 58 -2.53 -8.29 -8.32
N VAL A 59 -3.37 -7.80 -7.40
CA VAL A 59 -4.76 -7.44 -7.72
C VAL A 59 -4.82 -6.26 -8.68
N LYS A 60 -4.03 -5.21 -8.46
CA LYS A 60 -3.98 -4.04 -9.37
C LYS A 60 -3.49 -4.40 -10.77
N CYS A 61 -2.59 -5.37 -10.91
CA CYS A 61 -2.16 -5.86 -12.22
C CYS A 61 -3.29 -6.59 -12.96
N HIS A 62 -4.21 -7.24 -12.25
CA HIS A 62 -5.35 -7.93 -12.86
C HIS A 62 -6.47 -6.96 -13.32
N ASP A 63 -6.55 -5.76 -12.75
CA ASP A 63 -7.52 -4.71 -13.16
C ASP A 63 -7.05 -3.89 -14.38
N SER A 64 -5.86 -4.19 -14.93
CA SER A 64 -5.35 -3.60 -16.18
C SER A 64 -5.75 -4.39 -17.44
N VAL A 65 -6.71 -5.30 -17.33
CA VAL A 65 -7.42 -5.86 -18.50
C VAL A 65 -8.49 -4.86 -18.93
N GLU A 66 -8.17 -4.10 -19.99
CA GLU A 66 -9.01 -3.21 -20.78
C GLU A 66 -10.52 -3.25 -20.49
N ILE A 67 -11.02 -2.29 -19.70
CA ILE A 67 -12.40 -1.84 -19.87
C ILE A 67 -12.38 -0.71 -20.90
N ASN A 68 -12.33 -1.08 -22.18
CA ASN A 68 -12.60 -0.17 -23.28
C ASN A 68 -14.13 0.08 -23.32
N VAL A 69 -14.65 0.89 -22.38
CA VAL A 69 -16.03 1.37 -22.44
C VAL A 69 -16.15 2.29 -23.65
N LEU A 70 -16.85 1.81 -24.68
CA LEU A 70 -17.36 2.57 -25.82
C LEU A 70 -17.76 4.00 -25.41
N HIS A 71 -16.94 4.99 -25.79
CA HIS A 71 -17.31 6.39 -25.77
C HIS A 71 -16.84 7.08 -27.05
N GLU A 72 -17.39 6.69 -28.19
CA GLU A 72 -17.51 7.52 -29.40
C GLU A 72 -18.81 7.07 -30.08
N SER A 73 -19.84 7.88 -30.29
CA SER A 73 -19.83 9.20 -30.92
C SER A 73 -21.10 9.99 -30.57
N THR A 74 -20.95 11.14 -29.93
CA THR A 74 -21.98 12.20 -30.00
C THR A 74 -21.64 13.08 -31.21
N LEU A 75 -22.64 13.39 -32.04
CA LEU A 75 -22.67 14.45 -33.09
C LEU A 75 -22.18 14.09 -34.51
N GLN A 76 -22.91 13.25 -35.25
CA GLN A 76 -23.00 13.44 -36.72
C GLN A 76 -24.04 14.54 -37.01
N LYS A 77 -23.63 15.80 -36.90
CA LYS A 77 -24.41 16.95 -37.41
C LYS A 77 -24.35 16.94 -38.94
N ARG A 78 -25.54 16.85 -39.56
CA ARG A 78 -26.07 17.81 -40.56
C ARG A 78 -25.64 17.69 -42.05
N ILE A 79 -26.63 17.28 -42.88
CA ILE A 79 -27.01 17.72 -44.25
C ILE A 79 -26.10 17.34 -45.45
N VAL A 80 -26.68 16.63 -46.45
CA VAL A 80 -26.81 16.94 -47.91
C VAL A 80 -27.83 15.92 -48.50
N THR A 81 -29.10 16.25 -48.78
CA THR A 81 -29.77 16.70 -50.05
C THR A 81 -30.01 15.61 -51.12
N ASN A 82 -31.29 15.47 -51.55
CA ASN A 82 -31.94 14.96 -52.81
C ASN A 82 -31.29 13.82 -53.63
N ASP A 83 -32.02 12.94 -54.33
CA ASP A 83 -33.26 13.08 -55.13
C ASP A 83 -34.29 11.96 -54.90
#